data_AF-A0A1W1DWN5-F1
#
_entry.id   AF-A0A1W1DWN5-F1
#
_cell.length_a   1.000
_cell.length_b   1.000
_cell.length_c   1.000
_cell.angle_alpha   90.00
_cell.angle_beta   90.00
_cell.angle_gamma   90.00
#
_symmetry.space_group_name_H-M   'P 1'
#
loop_
_entity.id
_entity.type
_entity.pdbx_description
1 polymer ?
#
loop_
_entity_poly.entity_id
_entity_poly.type
_entity_poly.pdbx_seq_one_letter_code
_entity_poly.pdbx_strand_id
1 'polypeptide(L)'
;MGAGSNIQQAISSGYDKAVLTIADANITTLIAALVLFSFGTGPVKGFAITLSIGIITSMFTAIIVSRAIINKIYGGKKIQELSI
;
A
#
# COMPACT_ATOMS: atom_id res chain seq x y z
N MET A 1 34.40 -9.54 -4.26
CA MET A 1 32.96 -9.63 -4.61
C MET A 1 32.18 -9.32 -3.33
N GLY A 2 31.56 -8.14 -3.15
CA GLY A 2 30.95 -7.88 -1.82
C GLY A 2 30.18 -6.57 -1.58
N ALA A 3 30.23 -5.57 -2.47
CA ALA A 3 29.46 -4.32 -2.27
C ALA A 3 28.14 -4.28 -3.06
N GLY A 4 28.10 -4.82 -4.28
CA GLY A 4 26.93 -4.71 -5.17
C GLY A 4 25.73 -5.58 -4.76
N SER A 5 25.96 -6.80 -4.25
CA SER A 5 24.90 -7.69 -3.75
C SER A 5 24.21 -7.14 -2.50
N ASN A 6 24.97 -6.45 -1.64
CA ASN A 6 24.47 -5.85 -0.41
C ASN A 6 23.57 -4.63 -0.69
N ILE A 7 23.90 -3.83 -1.71
CA ILE A 7 23.08 -2.69 -2.14
C ILE A 7 21.76 -3.16 -2.75
N GLN A 8 21.77 -4.19 -3.61
CA GLN A 8 20.53 -4.74 -4.17
C GLN A 8 19.61 -5.37 -3.10
N GLN A 9 20.19 -6.07 -2.11
CA GLN A 9 19.41 -6.58 -0.96
C GLN A 9 18.86 -5.45 -0.09
N ALA A 10 19.63 -4.38 0.14
CA ALA A 10 19.17 -3.22 0.89
C ALA A 10 18.02 -2.49 0.17
N ILE A 11 18.07 -2.38 -1.16
CA ILE A 11 17.00 -1.79 -1.97
C ILE A 11 15.73 -2.66 -1.89
N SER A 12 15.84 -3.98 -2.07
CA SER A 12 14.68 -4.89 -1.98
C SER A 12 14.05 -4.87 -0.58
N SER A 13 14.88 -4.96 0.47
CA SER A 13 14.41 -4.93 1.86
C SER A 13 13.78 -3.59 2.23
N GLY A 14 14.32 -2.49 1.69
CA GLY A 14 13.75 -1.15 1.84
C GLY A 14 12.39 -1.03 1.16
N TYR A 15 12.24 -1.62 -0.03
CA TYR A 15 10.97 -1.61 -0.77
C TYR A 15 9.88 -2.39 -0.03
N ASP A 16 10.19 -3.59 0.48
CA ASP A 16 9.22 -4.40 1.25
C ASP A 16 8.76 -3.68 2.53
N LYS A 17 9.71 -3.08 3.26
CA LYS A 17 9.39 -2.28 4.44
C LYS A 17 8.58 -1.02 4.10
N ALA A 18 8.89 -0.36 2.99
CA ALA A 18 8.15 0.83 2.55
C ALA A 18 6.70 0.48 2.22
N VAL A 19 6.45 -0.63 1.51
CA VAL A 19 5.10 -1.08 1.16
C VAL A 19 4.29 -1.40 2.42
N LEU A 20 4.87 -2.13 3.39
CA LEU A 20 4.23 -2.41 4.68
C LEU A 20 3.91 -1.12 5.45
N THR A 21 4.87 -0.20 5.53
CA THR A 21 4.68 1.09 6.23
C THR A 21 3.58 1.93 5.59
N ILE A 22 3.50 1.94 4.26
CA ILE A 22 2.43 2.64 3.53
C ILE A 22 1.07 1.99 3.80
N ALA A 23 0.98 0.66 3.85
CA ALA A 23 -0.26 -0.04 4.17
C ALA A 23 -0.74 0.29 5.59
N ASP A 24 0.14 0.20 6.59
CA ASP A 24 -0.19 0.49 7.98
C ASP A 24 -0.63 1.95 8.19
N ALA A 25 0.02 2.90 7.53
CA ALA A 25 -0.37 4.31 7.59
C ALA A 25 -1.81 4.54 7.06
N ASN A 26 -2.18 3.87 5.97
CA ASN A 26 -3.53 3.95 5.40
C ASN A 26 -4.57 3.28 6.30
N ILE A 27 -4.24 2.13 6.90
CA ILE A 27 -5.11 1.43 7.86
C ILE A 27 -5.38 2.31 9.09
N THR A 28 -4.34 2.91 9.66
CA THR A 28 -4.48 3.80 10.82
C THR A 28 -5.38 5.00 10.50
N THR A 29 -5.28 5.52 9.27
CA THR A 29 -6.12 6.63 8.79
C THR A 29 -7.58 6.20 8.57
N LEU A 30 -7.82 4.96 8.13
CA LEU A 30 -9.18 4.39 8.06
C LEU A 30 -9.81 4.26 9.44
N ILE A 31 -9.05 3.87 10.45
CA ILE A 31 -9.52 3.84 11.84
C ILE A 31 -9.88 5.25 12.31
N ALA A 32 -9.05 6.26 12.02
CA ALA A 32 -9.39 7.65 12.31
C ALA A 32 -10.66 8.11 11.58
N ALA A 33 -10.86 7.71 10.32
CA ALA A 33 -12.07 8.00 9.57
C ALA A 33 -13.32 7.35 10.19
N LEU A 34 -13.20 6.11 10.70
CA LEU A 34 -14.29 5.43 11.43
C LEU A 34 -14.64 6.15 12.75
N VAL A 35 -13.63 6.63 13.47
CA VAL A 35 -13.82 7.44 14.69
C VAL A 35 -14.52 8.75 14.33
N LEU A 36 -14.06 9.46 13.29
CA LEU A 36 -14.69 10.69 12.79
C LEU A 36 -16.12 10.45 12.28
N PHE A 37 -16.40 9.29 11.70
CA PHE A 37 -17.76 8.94 11.29
C PHE A 37 -18.68 8.68 12.49
N SER A 38 -18.15 8.04 13.54
CA SER A 38 -18.93 7.68 14.73
C SER A 38 -19.19 8.86 15.66
N PHE A 39 -18.20 9.74 15.84
CA PHE A 39 -18.28 10.90 16.75
C PHE A 39 -18.49 12.23 16.02
N GLY A 40 -18.33 12.29 14.70
CA GLY A 40 -18.48 13.51 13.92
C GLY A 40 -19.93 13.86 13.61
N THR A 41 -20.22 15.16 13.57
CA THR A 41 -21.55 15.70 13.26
C THR A 41 -21.53 16.48 11.93
N GLY A 42 -22.67 16.46 11.23
CA GLY A 42 -22.92 17.23 10.01
C GLY A 42 -21.79 17.13 8.95
N PRO A 43 -20.95 18.17 8.77
CA PRO A 43 -19.88 18.18 7.77
C PRO A 43 -18.78 17.14 8.00
N VAL A 44 -18.42 16.85 9.26
CA VAL A 44 -17.31 15.95 9.61
C VAL A 44 -17.62 14.51 9.20
N LYS A 45 -18.89 14.13 9.28
CA LYS A 45 -19.36 12.80 8.85
C LYS A 45 -19.25 12.63 7.33
N GLY A 46 -19.57 13.69 6.57
CA GLY A 46 -19.38 13.73 5.13
C GLY A 46 -17.90 13.68 4.73
N PHE A 47 -17.03 14.39 5.45
CA PHE A 47 -15.58 14.30 5.27
C PHE A 47 -15.05 12.89 5.52
N ALA A 48 -15.48 12.24 6.60
CA ALA A 48 -15.07 10.88 6.95
C ALA A 48 -15.42 9.84 5.87
N ILE A 49 -16.59 9.99 5.22
CA ILE A 49 -17.02 9.12 4.12
C ILE A 49 -16.10 9.30 2.92
N THR A 50 -15.87 10.53 2.48
CA THR A 50 -14.99 10.83 1.33
C THR A 50 -13.56 10.35 1.59
N LEU A 51 -13.04 10.57 2.81
CA LEU A 51 -11.72 10.08 3.22
C LEU A 51 -11.64 8.56 3.15
N SER A 52 -12.65 7.86 3.65
CA SER A 52 -12.69 6.39 3.63
C SER A 52 -12.69 5.84 2.19
N ILE A 53 -13.51 6.41 1.30
CA ILE A 53 -13.56 6.02 -0.12
C ILE A 53 -12.20 6.30 -0.81
N GLY A 54 -11.58 7.44 -0.51
CA GLY A 54 -10.27 7.80 -1.04
C GLY A 54 -9.18 6.80 -0.64
N ILE A 55 -9.15 6.36 0.63
CA ILE A 55 -8.17 5.38 1.11
C ILE A 55 -8.41 4.01 0.49
N ILE A 56 -9.66 3.53 0.41
CA ILE A 56 -9.98 2.24 -0.22
C ILE A 56 -9.54 2.24 -1.69
N THR A 57 -9.86 3.30 -2.42
CA THR A 57 -9.47 3.46 -3.83
C THR A 57 -7.95 3.52 -3.99
N SER A 58 -7.27 4.24 -3.10
CA SER A 58 -5.81 4.35 -3.07
C SER A 58 -5.15 3.00 -2.77
N MET A 59 -5.65 2.25 -1.78
CA MET A 59 -5.14 0.92 -1.42
C MET A 59 -5.36 -0.10 -2.55
N PHE A 60 -6.54 -0.09 -3.18
CA PHE A 60 -6.80 -0.92 -4.34
C PHE A 60 -5.83 -0.61 -5.49
N THR A 61 -5.64 0.68 -5.78
CA THR A 61 -4.66 1.15 -6.77
C THR A 61 -3.26 0.70 -6.37
N ALA A 62 -2.84 0.85 -5.11
CA ALA A 62 -1.52 0.45 -4.65
C ALA A 62 -1.27 -1.05 -4.80
N ILE A 63 -2.27 -1.91 -4.58
CA ILE A 63 -2.14 -3.37 -4.77
C ILE A 63 -2.03 -3.73 -6.26
N ILE A 64 -2.96 -3.22 -7.09
CA ILE A 64 -3.00 -3.48 -8.53
C ILE A 64 -1.77 -2.91 -9.22
N VAL A 65 -1.41 -1.65 -8.91
CA VAL A 65 -0.28 -0.93 -9.48
C VAL A 65 1.03 -1.52 -8.98
N SER A 66 1.17 -1.92 -7.71
CA SER A 66 2.36 -2.65 -7.26
C SER A 66 2.55 -3.94 -8.05
N ARG A 67 1.48 -4.73 -8.23
CA ARG A 67 1.53 -5.94 -9.07
C ARG A 67 1.86 -5.62 -10.53
N ALA A 68 1.27 -4.57 -11.09
CA ALA A 68 1.48 -4.16 -12.48
C ALA A 68 2.90 -3.61 -12.72
N ILE A 69 3.46 -2.84 -11.78
CA ILE A 69 4.83 -2.33 -11.83
C ILE A 69 5.83 -3.47 -11.69
N ILE A 70 5.62 -4.38 -10.72
CA ILE A 70 6.48 -5.56 -10.56
C ILE A 70 6.41 -6.43 -11.82
N ASN A 71 5.21 -6.70 -12.36
CA ASN A 71 5.06 -7.46 -13.59
C ASN A 71 5.64 -6.72 -14.81
N LYS A 72 5.55 -5.39 -14.89
CA LYS A 72 6.15 -4.62 -16.00
C LYS A 72 7.69 -4.57 -15.92
N ILE A 73 8.25 -4.52 -14.72
CA ILE A 73 9.70 -4.46 -14.51
C ILE A 73 10.34 -5.87 -14.58
N TYR A 74 9.67 -6.90 -14.07
CA TYR A 74 10.19 -8.27 -13.97
C TYR A 74 9.54 -9.27 -14.93
N GLY A 75 8.47 -8.91 -15.64
CA GLY A 75 7.67 -9.80 -16.51
C GLY A 75 8.35 -10.29 -17.79
N GLY A 76 9.63 -9.99 -17.99
CA GLY A 76 10.48 -10.82 -18.84
C GLY A 76 10.74 -12.23 -18.27
N LYS A 77 10.44 -12.46 -16.98
CA LYS A 77 10.51 -13.78 -16.33
C LYS A 77 9.18 -14.09 -15.66
N LYS A 78 8.47 -15.07 -16.24
CA LYS A 78 7.25 -15.71 -15.72
C LYS A 78 7.31 -15.88 -14.20
N ILE A 79 6.51 -15.11 -13.47
CA ILE A 79 6.24 -15.43 -12.07
C ILE A 79 5.21 -16.56 -12.10
N GLN A 80 5.74 -17.78 -12.00
CA GLN A 80 4.96 -18.97 -11.69
C GLN A 80 4.20 -18.73 -10.38
N GLU A 81 2.98 -19.26 -10.36
CA GLU A 81 2.08 -19.38 -9.22
C GLU A 81 2.80 -19.42 -7.87
N LEU A 82 2.42 -18.52 -6.97
CA LEU A 82 2.47 -18.81 -5.56
C LEU A 82 1.04 -19.04 -5.10
N SER A 83 0.63 -20.30 -5.29
CA SER A 83 -0.40 -20.94 -4.50
C SER A 83 0.21 -21.20 -3.13
N ILE A 84 -0.26 -20.48 -2.12
CA ILE A 84 -0.21 -20.90 -0.72
C ILE A 84 -1.63 -20.84 -0.21
#